data_AF-A0A6J4FFR5-F1
#
_entry.id   AF-A0A6J4FFR5-F1
#
_cell.length_a   1.000
_cell.length_b   1.000
_cell.length_c   1.000
_cell.angle_alpha   90.00
_cell.angle_beta   90.00
_cell.angle_gamma   90.00
#
_symmetry.space_group_name_H-M   'P 1'
#
loop_
_entity.id
_entity.type
_entity.pdbx_description
1 polymer ?
#
loop_
_entity_poly.entity_id
_entity_poly.type
_entity_poly.pdbx_seq_one_letter_code
_entity_poly.pdbx_strand_id
1 'polypeptide(L)'
;MGLNPQAPNSGDGDEAGVPDIGDEGEDSGPERRCVVTGAHRPKAELLRFAVSPEGEVVPDLGQGLPGRGIWLSPRRDVVNTAVAKKLFARAARRQVSVSGDLADRVEALLVRRCLDDIGLARRAGQAVMGFEKVCAEVRAGRAALLIAARDAARDGRDKVRGLAPALPVIEVLDGTELGTVFGRDQAVHACVSPGKLARRLIEISGLLAGFRQGGSDRPA
;
A
#
# COMPACT_ATOMS: atom_id res chain seq x y z
N MET A 1 53.69 -3.01 -42.91
CA MET A 1 52.47 -3.55 -42.25
C MET A 1 52.15 -2.66 -41.08
N GLY A 2 50.97 -2.05 -41.05
CA GLY A 2 50.54 -1.18 -39.94
C GLY A 2 49.73 0.01 -40.41
N LEU A 3 48.61 -0.25 -41.10
CA LEU A 3 47.53 0.73 -41.24
C LEU A 3 46.82 0.77 -39.88
N ASN A 4 46.84 1.91 -39.18
CA ASN A 4 45.99 2.15 -38.03
C ASN A 4 45.01 3.28 -38.39
N PRO A 5 43.71 3.00 -38.58
CA PRO A 5 42.72 4.01 -38.90
C PRO A 5 42.22 4.72 -37.63
N GLN A 6 42.13 6.05 -37.69
CA GLN A 6 41.30 6.85 -36.80
C GLN A 6 39.82 6.71 -37.17
N ALA A 7 38.96 6.58 -36.17
CA ALA A 7 37.53 6.93 -36.20
C ALA A 7 37.04 7.14 -34.74
N PRO A 8 35.89 7.81 -34.49
CA PRO A 8 35.89 9.05 -33.72
C PRO A 8 35.14 8.97 -32.38
N ASN A 9 35.29 10.06 -31.64
CA ASN A 9 34.59 10.44 -30.42
C ASN A 9 33.06 10.22 -30.52
N SER A 10 32.51 9.46 -29.57
CA SER A 10 31.09 9.47 -29.17
C SER A 10 31.15 9.67 -27.65
N GLY A 11 30.78 10.83 -27.11
CA GLY A 11 29.48 11.46 -27.29
C GLY A 11 28.69 11.15 -26.03
N ASP A 12 28.99 11.91 -24.97
CA ASP A 12 28.27 11.92 -23.70
C ASP A 12 26.77 11.96 -23.96
N GLY A 13 26.06 10.99 -23.37
CA GLY A 13 24.62 10.83 -23.48
C GLY A 13 24.06 10.40 -22.15
N ASP A 14 23.95 11.37 -21.25
CA ASP A 14 23.02 11.47 -20.13
C ASP A 14 22.42 10.15 -19.62
N GLU A 15 23.11 9.51 -18.68
CA GLU A 15 22.47 8.62 -17.72
C GLU A 15 21.41 9.44 -16.99
N ALA A 16 20.14 9.17 -17.27
CA ALA A 16 19.02 9.70 -16.51
C ALA A 16 19.19 9.24 -15.05
N GLY A 17 19.80 10.13 -14.26
CA GLY A 17 20.07 9.92 -12.85
C GLY A 17 18.79 9.52 -12.14
N VAL A 18 18.79 8.31 -11.60
CA VAL A 18 17.78 7.86 -10.66
C VAL A 18 17.78 8.88 -9.52
N PRO A 19 16.65 9.52 -9.18
CA PRO A 19 16.63 10.36 -7.99
C PRO A 19 16.98 9.46 -6.80
N ASP A 20 18.08 9.82 -6.14
CA ASP A 20 18.55 9.27 -4.88
C ASP A 20 17.42 9.37 -3.85
N ILE A 21 16.68 8.27 -3.70
CA ILE A 21 15.79 8.08 -2.57
C ILE A 21 16.73 7.65 -1.45
N GLY A 22 17.37 8.63 -0.82
CA GLY A 22 18.44 8.44 0.15
C GLY A 22 18.16 7.28 1.10
N ASP A 23 19.12 6.37 1.17
CA ASP A 23 19.26 5.32 2.19
C ASP A 23 19.64 5.96 3.54
N GLU A 24 18.74 6.80 4.06
CA GLU A 24 18.77 7.16 5.48
C GLU A 24 18.13 6.00 6.22
N GLY A 25 18.99 5.10 6.73
CA GLY A 25 18.68 3.87 7.47
C GLY A 25 17.23 3.79 7.96
N GLU A 26 16.44 2.99 7.26
CA GLU A 26 15.01 2.83 7.49
C GLU A 26 14.80 2.21 8.89
N ASP A 27 14.66 3.05 9.91
CA ASP A 27 14.15 2.63 11.20
C ASP A 27 12.73 2.10 10.95
N SER A 28 12.62 0.78 10.74
CA SER A 28 11.36 0.04 10.56
C SER A 28 10.37 0.28 11.71
N GLY A 29 10.80 1.00 12.73
CA GLY A 29 10.00 1.50 13.82
C GLY A 29 9.77 0.39 14.84
N PRO A 30 9.01 0.69 15.90
CA PRO A 30 8.84 -0.26 16.97
C PRO A 30 8.04 -1.47 16.49
N GLU A 31 8.59 -2.67 16.70
CA GLU A 31 7.93 -3.92 16.36
C GLU A 31 6.74 -4.22 17.29
N ARG A 32 5.77 -4.96 16.76
CA ARG A 32 4.63 -5.48 17.50
C ARG A 32 4.42 -6.94 17.16
N ARG A 33 3.81 -7.67 18.11
CA ARG A 33 3.49 -9.08 17.96
C ARG A 33 2.03 -9.26 17.61
N CYS A 34 1.74 -10.00 16.53
CA CYS A 34 0.39 -10.43 16.23
C CYS A 34 -0.15 -11.35 17.34
N VAL A 35 -1.32 -11.04 17.89
CA VAL A 35 -1.93 -11.83 18.98
C VAL A 35 -2.36 -13.24 18.55
N VAL A 36 -2.61 -13.43 17.25
CA VAL A 36 -3.07 -14.72 16.70
C VAL A 36 -1.89 -15.57 16.22
N THR A 37 -1.05 -15.01 15.34
CA THR A 37 0.04 -15.76 14.69
C THR A 37 1.32 -15.78 15.53
N GLY A 38 1.49 -14.80 16.42
CA GLY A 38 2.69 -14.65 17.24
C GLY A 38 3.88 -14.04 16.50
N ALA A 39 3.75 -13.72 15.20
CA ALA A 39 4.79 -13.08 14.40
C ALA A 39 5.10 -11.66 14.92
N HIS A 40 6.37 -11.29 14.90
CA HIS A 40 6.84 -9.92 15.17
C HIS A 40 7.04 -9.20 13.84
N ARG A 41 6.50 -8.00 13.72
CA ARG A 41 6.58 -7.17 12.52
C ARG A 41 6.65 -5.69 12.90
N PRO A 42 7.18 -4.83 12.03
CA PRO A 42 7.01 -3.39 12.11
C PRO A 42 5.55 -3.01 12.38
N LYS A 43 5.29 -2.03 13.26
CA LYS A 43 3.92 -1.58 13.56
C LYS A 43 3.13 -1.16 12.31
N ALA A 44 3.82 -0.69 11.26
CA ALA A 44 3.21 -0.23 10.02
C ALA A 44 2.65 -1.38 9.19
N GLU A 45 3.14 -2.60 9.40
CA GLU A 45 2.73 -3.82 8.69
C GLU A 45 1.61 -4.59 9.42
N LEU A 46 1.09 -4.05 10.52
CA LEU A 46 0.08 -4.70 11.35
C LEU A 46 -1.18 -3.83 11.48
N LEU A 47 -2.32 -4.50 11.61
CA LEU A 47 -3.58 -3.87 11.96
C LEU A 47 -3.63 -3.62 13.47
N ARG A 48 -3.83 -2.37 13.86
CA ARG A 48 -4.12 -2.00 15.25
C ARG A 48 -5.62 -2.02 15.49
N PHE A 49 -5.99 -2.51 16.67
CA PHE A 49 -7.32 -2.41 17.24
C PHE A 49 -7.24 -1.75 18.61
N ALA A 50 -8.22 -0.92 18.93
CA ALA A 50 -8.39 -0.28 20.23
C ALA A 50 -9.70 -0.74 20.88
N VAL A 51 -9.87 -0.44 22.17
CA VAL A 51 -11.12 -0.66 22.89
C VAL A 51 -11.72 0.71 23.21
N SER A 52 -12.96 0.95 22.76
CA SER A 52 -13.69 2.18 23.03
C SER A 52 -14.04 2.32 24.52
N PRO A 53 -14.43 3.52 25.00
CA PRO A 53 -14.91 3.70 26.36
C PRO A 53 -16.08 2.77 26.73
N GLU A 54 -16.95 2.47 25.78
CA GLU A 54 -18.11 1.58 25.88
C GLU A 54 -17.71 0.09 25.88
N GLY A 55 -16.43 -0.21 25.65
CA GLY A 55 -15.90 -1.57 25.62
C GLY A 55 -15.96 -2.25 24.25
N GLU A 56 -16.20 -1.52 23.16
CA GLU A 56 -16.20 -2.08 21.80
C GLU A 56 -14.79 -2.16 21.22
N VAL A 57 -14.46 -3.27 20.55
CA VAL A 57 -13.24 -3.39 19.74
C VAL A 57 -13.43 -2.68 18.40
N VAL A 58 -12.57 -1.68 18.14
CA VAL A 58 -12.61 -0.86 16.93
C VAL A 58 -11.28 -0.93 16.16
N PRO A 59 -11.29 -1.01 14.82
CA PRO A 59 -10.09 -0.84 14.01
C PRO A 59 -9.51 0.58 14.18
N ASP A 60 -8.20 0.69 14.38
CA ASP A 60 -7.49 1.97 14.50
C ASP A 60 -6.35 2.05 13.48
N LEU A 61 -6.71 2.16 12.20
CA LEU A 61 -5.74 2.23 11.10
C LEU A 61 -4.85 3.48 11.18
N GLY A 62 -5.33 4.56 11.81
CA GLY A 62 -4.57 5.79 12.02
C GLY A 62 -3.66 5.75 13.24
N GLN A 63 -3.76 4.72 14.09
CA GLN A 63 -3.01 4.56 15.34
C GLN A 63 -3.16 5.73 16.31
N GLY A 64 -4.29 6.45 16.24
CA GLY A 64 -4.53 7.68 17.00
C GLY A 64 -5.35 7.47 18.28
N LEU A 65 -5.98 6.31 18.45
CA LEU A 65 -6.87 6.07 19.58
C LEU A 65 -6.08 5.74 20.86
N PRO A 66 -6.42 6.34 22.01
CA PRO A 66 -5.72 6.14 23.27
C PRO A 66 -5.87 4.70 23.78
N GLY A 67 -5.03 4.34 24.75
CA GLY A 67 -5.09 3.04 25.43
C GLY A 67 -4.25 1.95 24.79
N ARG A 68 -4.44 0.71 25.26
CA ARG A 68 -3.67 -0.46 24.84
C ARG A 68 -4.09 -0.88 23.42
N GLY A 69 -3.15 -0.80 22.49
CA GLY A 69 -3.32 -1.36 21.14
C GLY A 69 -3.23 -2.88 21.14
N ILE A 70 -4.11 -3.52 20.37
CA ILE A 70 -4.11 -4.95 20.07
C ILE A 70 -3.73 -5.10 18.61
N TRP A 71 -2.72 -5.91 18.31
CA TRP A 71 -2.11 -5.96 16.99
C TRP A 71 -2.36 -7.31 16.32
N LEU A 72 -2.78 -7.28 15.06
CA LEU A 72 -3.02 -8.45 14.23
C LEU A 72 -2.36 -8.30 12.88
N SER A 73 -1.87 -9.40 12.32
CA SER A 73 -1.44 -9.46 10.93
C SER A 73 -2.61 -9.08 10.02
N PRO A 74 -2.36 -8.39 8.90
CA PRO A 74 -3.40 -7.85 8.04
C PRO A 74 -4.03 -8.96 7.19
N ARG A 75 -4.74 -9.91 7.82
CA ARG A 75 -5.41 -11.02 7.13
C ARG A 75 -6.81 -11.22 7.67
N ARG A 76 -7.76 -11.49 6.79
CA ARG A 76 -9.16 -11.71 7.16
C ARG A 76 -9.34 -12.88 8.12
N ASP A 77 -8.67 -14.01 7.87
CA ASP A 77 -8.74 -15.19 8.72
C ASP A 77 -8.11 -14.97 10.11
N VAL A 78 -7.07 -14.14 10.20
CA VAL A 78 -6.46 -13.71 11.46
C VAL A 78 -7.46 -12.90 12.30
N VAL A 79 -8.13 -11.92 11.69
CA VAL A 79 -9.18 -11.15 12.38
C VAL A 79 -10.30 -12.06 12.84
N ASN A 80 -10.82 -12.92 11.96
CA ASN A 80 -11.88 -13.87 12.30
C ASN A 80 -11.47 -14.83 13.43
N THR A 81 -10.23 -15.31 13.44
CA THR A 81 -9.69 -16.15 14.51
C THR A 81 -9.64 -15.40 15.84
N ALA A 82 -9.22 -14.13 15.83
CA ALA A 82 -9.21 -13.30 17.03
C ALA A 82 -10.61 -13.11 17.63
N VAL A 83 -11.64 -12.94 16.79
CA VAL A 83 -13.04 -12.88 17.21
C VAL A 83 -13.49 -14.23 17.78
N ALA A 84 -13.37 -15.31 17.01
CA ALA A 84 -13.87 -16.64 17.38
C ALA A 84 -13.25 -17.17 18.68
N LYS A 85 -11.95 -16.93 18.88
CA LYS A 85 -11.22 -17.36 20.09
C LYS A 85 -11.26 -16.34 21.23
N LYS A 86 -12.05 -15.25 21.10
CA LYS A 86 -12.17 -14.17 22.11
C LYS A 86 -10.83 -13.58 22.53
N LEU A 87 -9.86 -13.49 21.60
CA LEU A 87 -8.50 -13.05 21.91
C LEU A 87 -8.42 -11.56 22.21
N PHE A 88 -9.34 -10.75 21.69
CA PHE A 88 -9.43 -9.33 22.02
C PHE A 88 -9.66 -9.10 23.52
N ALA A 89 -10.59 -9.83 24.14
CA ALA A 89 -10.84 -9.73 25.58
C ALA A 89 -9.59 -10.09 26.41
N ARG A 90 -8.90 -11.17 26.01
CA ARG A 90 -7.64 -11.61 26.64
C ARG A 90 -6.54 -10.56 26.51
N ALA A 91 -6.35 -9.99 25.32
CA ALA A 91 -5.34 -8.96 25.07
C ALA A 91 -5.65 -7.64 25.79
N ALA A 92 -6.94 -7.25 25.83
CA ALA A 92 -7.45 -6.08 26.53
C ALA A 92 -7.41 -6.23 28.05
N ARG A 93 -7.34 -7.46 28.58
CA ARG A 93 -7.46 -7.79 30.02
C ARG A 93 -8.78 -7.30 30.65
N ARG A 94 -9.84 -7.23 29.85
CA ARG A 94 -11.21 -6.89 30.28
C ARG A 94 -12.23 -7.51 29.33
N GLN A 95 -13.48 -7.54 29.76
CA GLN A 95 -14.58 -7.84 28.84
C GLN A 95 -14.68 -6.75 27.76
N VAL A 96 -14.94 -7.18 26.54
CA VAL A 96 -15.13 -6.34 25.36
C VAL A 96 -16.25 -6.91 24.49
N SER A 97 -16.93 -6.04 23.76
CA SER A 97 -17.82 -6.42 22.65
C SER A 97 -17.05 -6.38 21.34
N VAL A 98 -17.38 -7.31 20.43
CA VAL A 98 -16.81 -7.36 19.09
C VAL A 98 -17.94 -7.63 18.12
N SER A 99 -18.07 -6.81 17.09
CA SER A 99 -19.08 -7.03 16.07
C SER A 99 -18.75 -8.24 15.20
N GLY A 100 -19.80 -8.93 14.74
CA GLY A 100 -19.67 -10.09 13.85
C GLY A 100 -19.11 -9.76 12.46
N ASP A 101 -19.26 -8.51 12.01
CA ASP A 101 -18.80 -7.99 10.72
C ASP A 101 -17.41 -7.33 10.78
N LEU A 102 -16.66 -7.50 11.88
CA LEU A 102 -15.41 -6.76 12.11
C LEU A 102 -14.43 -6.85 10.93
N ALA A 103 -14.28 -8.04 10.32
CA ALA A 103 -13.38 -8.23 9.19
C ALA A 103 -13.85 -7.45 7.94
N ASP A 104 -15.16 -7.39 7.67
CA ASP A 104 -15.72 -6.61 6.57
C ASP A 104 -15.50 -5.11 6.80
N ARG A 105 -15.66 -4.65 8.05
CA ARG A 105 -15.38 -3.26 8.41
C ARG A 105 -13.91 -2.89 8.24
N VAL A 106 -12.99 -3.77 8.61
CA VAL A 106 -11.55 -3.55 8.40
C VAL A 106 -11.24 -3.38 6.92
N GLU A 107 -11.75 -4.28 6.06
CA GLU A 107 -11.53 -4.20 4.62
C GLU A 107 -12.09 -2.89 4.04
N ALA A 108 -13.33 -2.54 4.39
CA ALA A 108 -13.96 -1.32 3.93
C ALA A 108 -13.17 -0.06 4.34
N LEU A 109 -12.64 -0.02 5.57
CA LEU A 109 -11.80 1.08 6.05
C LEU A 109 -10.44 1.14 5.34
N LEU A 110 -9.81 0.00 5.05
CA LEU A 110 -8.56 -0.06 4.29
C LEU A 110 -8.76 0.45 2.87
N VAL A 111 -9.81 -0.02 2.18
CA VAL A 111 -10.20 0.47 0.84
C VAL A 111 -10.44 1.97 0.89
N ARG A 112 -11.27 2.44 1.82
CA ARG A 112 -11.59 3.86 1.96
C ARG A 112 -10.33 4.71 2.16
N ARG A 113 -9.39 4.25 2.99
CA ARG A 113 -8.14 4.95 3.25
C ARG A 113 -7.27 5.06 1.99
N CYS A 114 -7.13 3.98 1.21
CA CYS A 114 -6.46 4.02 -0.09
C CYS A 114 -7.10 5.09 -1.00
N LEU A 115 -8.43 5.08 -1.12
CA LEU A 115 -9.16 6.02 -1.98
C LEU A 115 -9.03 7.48 -1.52
N ASP A 116 -9.11 7.73 -0.21
CA ASP A 116 -8.92 9.07 0.36
C ASP A 116 -7.50 9.61 0.08
N ASP A 117 -6.48 8.75 0.15
CA ASP A 117 -5.09 9.11 -0.11
C ASP A 117 -4.81 9.39 -1.59
N ILE A 118 -5.36 8.57 -2.50
CA ILE A 118 -5.33 8.85 -3.95
C ILE A 118 -6.08 10.15 -4.24
N GLY A 119 -7.23 10.38 -3.60
CA GLY A 119 -8.03 11.59 -3.77
C GLY A 119 -7.31 12.84 -3.28
N LEU A 120 -6.57 12.75 -2.18
CA LEU A 120 -5.72 13.84 -1.71
C LEU A 120 -4.56 14.09 -2.68
N ALA A 121 -3.90 13.04 -3.18
CA ALA A 121 -2.83 13.17 -4.16
C ALA A 121 -3.32 13.81 -5.46
N ARG A 122 -4.50 13.42 -5.94
CA ARG A 122 -5.16 14.03 -7.10
C ARG A 122 -5.40 15.53 -6.88
N ARG A 123 -6.01 15.92 -5.74
CA ARG A 123 -6.28 17.34 -5.43
C ARG A 123 -5.01 18.17 -5.29
N ALA A 124 -3.92 17.55 -4.82
CA ALA A 124 -2.60 18.16 -4.73
C ALA A 124 -1.85 18.23 -6.09
N GLY A 125 -2.44 17.73 -7.19
CA GLY A 125 -1.77 17.65 -8.49
C GLY A 125 -0.68 16.58 -8.58
N GLN A 126 -0.61 15.68 -7.60
CA GLN A 126 0.40 14.62 -7.48
C GLN A 126 -0.08 13.27 -8.01
N ALA A 127 -1.31 13.16 -8.53
CA ALA A 127 -1.80 11.93 -9.13
C ALA A 127 -2.51 12.19 -10.46
N VAL A 128 -2.20 11.36 -11.46
CA VAL A 128 -2.85 11.36 -12.77
C VAL A 128 -3.43 9.98 -13.06
N MET A 129 -4.43 9.94 -13.95
CA MET A 129 -5.03 8.70 -14.44
C MET A 129 -5.02 8.62 -15.97
N GLY A 130 -5.16 7.41 -16.48
CA GLY A 130 -5.24 7.10 -17.90
C GLY A 130 -3.88 6.68 -18.47
N PHE A 131 -3.92 5.70 -19.38
CA PHE A 131 -2.72 5.04 -19.91
C PHE A 131 -1.70 6.03 -20.47
N GLU A 132 -2.10 6.93 -21.37
CA GLU A 132 -1.18 7.88 -22.01
C GLU A 132 -0.52 8.83 -21.01
N LYS A 133 -1.31 9.41 -20.08
CA LYS A 133 -0.80 10.33 -19.07
C LYS A 133 0.17 9.63 -18.10
N VAL A 134 -0.19 8.43 -17.66
CA VAL A 134 0.69 7.62 -16.79
C VAL A 134 2.00 7.31 -17.50
N CYS A 135 1.95 6.83 -18.75
CA CYS A 135 3.15 6.56 -19.53
C CYS A 135 4.02 7.82 -19.73
N ALA A 136 3.42 9.00 -19.89
CA ALA A 136 4.14 10.26 -20.01
C ALA A 136 4.84 10.67 -18.70
N GLU A 137 4.15 10.59 -17.55
CA GLU A 137 4.75 10.88 -16.23
C GLU A 137 5.87 9.91 -15.89
N VAL A 138 5.70 8.62 -16.21
CA VAL A 138 6.72 7.58 -16.01
C VAL A 138 7.97 7.87 -16.84
N ARG A 139 7.82 8.10 -18.15
CA ARG A 139 8.98 8.38 -19.03
C ARG A 139 9.70 9.67 -18.64
N ALA A 140 8.99 10.62 -18.05
CA ALA A 140 9.58 11.86 -17.57
C ALA A 140 10.20 11.75 -16.16
N GLY A 141 10.23 10.56 -15.54
CA GLY A 141 10.79 10.35 -14.21
C GLY A 141 9.99 11.00 -13.07
N ARG A 142 8.72 11.32 -13.30
CA ARG A 142 7.86 12.05 -12.34
C ARG A 142 6.88 11.17 -11.59
N ALA A 143 6.95 9.84 -11.78
CA ALA A 143 6.17 8.86 -11.05
C ALA A 143 7.03 8.17 -9.99
N ALA A 144 6.48 7.99 -8.78
CA ALA A 144 7.07 7.19 -7.71
C ALA A 144 6.27 5.92 -7.39
N LEU A 145 5.03 5.85 -7.89
CA LEU A 145 4.12 4.76 -7.59
C LEU A 145 3.15 4.57 -8.75
N LEU A 146 2.97 3.33 -9.19
CA LEU A 146 1.97 2.93 -10.16
C LEU A 146 0.77 2.31 -9.45
N ILE A 147 -0.42 2.57 -9.98
CA ILE A 147 -1.67 1.96 -9.53
C ILE A 147 -2.34 1.35 -10.76
N ALA A 148 -2.63 0.06 -10.69
CA ALA A 148 -3.41 -0.62 -11.70
C ALA A 148 -4.64 -1.28 -11.05
N ALA A 149 -5.78 -1.18 -11.72
CA ALA A 149 -6.97 -1.89 -11.29
C ALA A 149 -6.73 -3.41 -11.33
N ARG A 150 -7.09 -4.13 -10.26
CA ARG A 150 -6.83 -5.57 -10.11
C ARG A 150 -7.53 -6.43 -11.16
N ASP A 151 -8.64 -5.94 -11.68
CA ASP A 151 -9.48 -6.51 -12.72
C ASP A 151 -9.11 -6.03 -14.13
N ALA A 152 -8.02 -5.26 -14.27
CA ALA A 152 -7.53 -4.83 -15.57
C ALA A 152 -6.92 -5.98 -16.38
N ALA A 153 -7.13 -5.90 -17.70
CA ALA A 153 -6.48 -6.79 -18.66
C ALA A 153 -4.96 -6.80 -18.48
N ARG A 154 -4.39 -8.02 -18.48
CA ARG A 154 -2.96 -8.25 -18.23
C ARG A 154 -2.04 -7.43 -19.15
N ASP A 155 -2.37 -7.36 -20.44
CA ASP A 155 -1.57 -6.63 -21.44
C ASP A 155 -1.37 -5.15 -21.07
N GLY A 156 -2.42 -4.46 -20.64
CA GLY A 156 -2.31 -3.05 -20.21
C GLY A 156 -1.42 -2.88 -18.97
N ARG A 157 -1.55 -3.80 -18.00
CA ARG A 157 -0.73 -3.79 -16.78
C ARG A 157 0.74 -4.07 -17.07
N ASP A 158 1.01 -5.05 -17.93
CA ASP A 158 2.36 -5.44 -18.32
C ASP A 158 3.08 -4.32 -19.08
N LYS A 159 2.37 -3.57 -19.93
CA LYS A 159 2.91 -2.40 -20.65
C LYS A 159 3.35 -1.29 -19.69
N VAL A 160 2.50 -0.87 -18.76
CA VAL A 160 2.85 0.21 -17.82
C VAL A 160 3.98 -0.22 -16.89
N ARG A 161 3.92 -1.45 -16.37
CA ARG A 161 4.99 -2.01 -15.52
C ARG A 161 6.32 -2.12 -16.28
N GLY A 162 6.29 -2.51 -17.54
CA GLY A 162 7.47 -2.62 -18.38
C GLY A 162 8.19 -1.28 -18.62
N LEU A 163 7.49 -0.15 -18.53
CA LEU A 163 8.11 1.18 -18.64
C LEU A 163 8.89 1.59 -17.38
N ALA A 164 8.58 1.01 -16.23
CA ALA A 164 9.22 1.34 -14.96
C ALA A 164 9.25 0.12 -14.02
N PRO A 165 10.10 -0.88 -14.31
CA PRO A 165 10.15 -2.13 -13.53
C PRO A 165 10.61 -1.92 -12.08
N ALA A 166 11.29 -0.81 -11.79
CA ALA A 166 11.75 -0.46 -10.44
C ALA A 166 10.67 0.24 -9.60
N LEU A 167 9.59 0.76 -10.20
CA LEU A 167 8.55 1.45 -9.45
C LEU A 167 7.59 0.45 -8.79
N PRO A 168 7.19 0.67 -7.52
CA PRO A 168 6.16 -0.14 -6.89
C PRO A 168 4.85 -0.03 -7.66
N VAL A 169 4.13 -1.15 -7.73
CA VAL A 169 2.80 -1.24 -8.35
C VAL A 169 1.80 -1.72 -7.32
N ILE A 170 0.71 -0.97 -7.14
CA ILE A 170 -0.42 -1.37 -6.31
C ILE A 170 -1.53 -1.91 -7.19
N GLU A 171 -1.99 -3.12 -6.90
CA GLU A 171 -3.05 -3.83 -7.63
C GLU A 171 -4.15 -4.32 -6.69
N VAL A 172 -4.47 -3.52 -5.66
CA VAL A 172 -5.44 -3.91 -4.63
C VAL A 172 -6.85 -3.43 -4.93
N LEU A 173 -7.03 -2.32 -5.65
CA LEU A 173 -8.35 -1.74 -5.97
C LEU A 173 -8.86 -2.25 -7.31
N ASP A 174 -10.17 -2.42 -7.48
CA ASP A 174 -10.76 -2.61 -8.82
C ASP A 174 -10.98 -1.28 -9.56
N GLY A 175 -11.33 -1.38 -10.83
CA GLY A 175 -11.53 -0.22 -11.69
C GLY A 175 -12.68 0.67 -11.25
N THR A 176 -13.70 0.10 -10.60
CA THR A 176 -14.84 0.84 -10.05
C THR A 176 -14.40 1.66 -8.84
N GLU A 177 -13.77 1.00 -7.87
CA GLU A 177 -13.19 1.63 -6.67
C GLU A 177 -12.28 2.79 -7.07
N LEU A 178 -11.32 2.53 -7.98
CA LEU A 178 -10.37 3.55 -8.45
C LEU A 178 -11.06 4.69 -9.23
N GLY A 179 -12.06 4.36 -10.05
CA GLY A 179 -12.83 5.33 -10.85
C GLY A 179 -13.46 6.43 -10.02
N THR A 180 -14.01 6.08 -8.84
CA THR A 180 -14.69 7.03 -7.95
C THR A 180 -13.80 8.23 -7.59
N VAL A 181 -12.51 7.99 -7.35
CA VAL A 181 -11.54 9.02 -6.96
C VAL A 181 -11.33 10.05 -8.05
N PHE A 182 -11.49 9.65 -9.31
CA PHE A 182 -11.29 10.49 -10.48
C PHE A 182 -12.60 11.03 -11.10
N GLY A 183 -13.76 10.72 -10.50
CA GLY A 183 -15.06 11.08 -11.04
C GLY A 183 -15.39 10.33 -12.33
N ARG A 184 -15.05 9.04 -12.39
CA ARG A 184 -15.28 8.14 -13.52
C ARG A 184 -15.97 6.87 -13.03
N ASP A 185 -16.71 6.20 -13.91
CA ASP A 185 -17.29 4.89 -13.60
C ASP A 185 -16.21 3.81 -13.49
N GLN A 186 -15.13 3.95 -14.25
CA GLN A 186 -13.99 3.04 -14.30
C GLN A 186 -12.67 3.80 -14.46
N ALA A 187 -11.62 3.31 -13.80
CA ALA A 187 -10.24 3.74 -14.01
C ALA A 187 -9.30 2.52 -13.98
N VAL A 188 -8.40 2.43 -14.97
CA VAL A 188 -7.51 1.25 -15.11
C VAL A 188 -6.10 1.54 -14.63
N HIS A 189 -5.54 2.68 -15.00
CA HIS A 189 -4.17 3.06 -14.69
C HIS A 189 -4.15 4.43 -14.04
N ALA A 190 -3.38 4.56 -12.97
CA ALA A 190 -3.01 5.82 -12.35
C ALA A 190 -1.55 5.77 -11.90
N CYS A 191 -0.96 6.93 -11.66
CA CYS A 191 0.32 7.02 -10.99
C CYS A 191 0.34 8.19 -10.02
N VAL A 192 1.23 8.11 -9.04
CA VAL A 192 1.43 9.14 -8.02
C VAL A 192 2.89 9.60 -8.08
N SER A 193 3.08 10.92 -8.04
CA SER A 193 4.40 11.56 -8.02
C SER A 193 5.12 11.35 -6.69
N PRO A 194 6.46 11.51 -6.64
CA PRO A 194 7.23 11.42 -5.41
C PRO A 194 6.67 12.28 -4.27
N GLY A 195 6.61 11.72 -3.07
CA GLY A 195 6.18 12.45 -1.88
C GLY A 195 5.59 11.58 -0.78
N LYS A 196 5.13 12.23 0.29
CA LYS A 196 4.56 11.57 1.48
C LYS A 196 3.31 10.73 1.15
N LEU A 197 2.50 11.15 0.18
CA LEU A 197 1.30 10.42 -0.21
C LEU A 197 1.63 9.11 -0.94
N ALA A 198 2.68 9.06 -1.76
CA ALA A 198 3.13 7.82 -2.39
C ALA A 198 3.57 6.80 -1.32
N ARG A 199 4.38 7.22 -0.34
CA ARG A 199 4.80 6.35 0.78
C ARG A 199 3.63 5.83 1.60
N ARG A 200 2.71 6.72 2.01
CA ARG A 200 1.50 6.36 2.75
C ARG A 200 0.62 5.38 1.96
N LEU A 201 0.50 5.55 0.65
CA LEU A 201 -0.24 4.64 -0.23
C LEU A 201 0.40 3.25 -0.28
N ILE A 202 1.73 3.16 -0.35
CA ILE A 202 2.45 1.89 -0.31
C ILE A 202 2.15 1.14 1.01
N GLU A 203 2.26 1.82 2.16
CA GLU A 203 1.98 1.23 3.47
C GLU A 203 0.54 0.70 3.57
N ILE A 204 -0.46 1.55 3.30
CA ILE A 204 -1.87 1.18 3.47
C ILE A 204 -2.32 0.12 2.46
N SER A 205 -1.80 0.18 1.24
CA SER A 205 -2.11 -0.83 0.22
C SER A 205 -1.46 -2.17 0.53
N GLY A 206 -0.29 -2.20 1.19
CA GLY A 206 0.32 -3.42 1.71
C GLY A 206 -0.58 -4.12 2.72
N LEU A 207 -1.19 -3.35 3.64
CA LEU A 207 -2.19 -3.89 4.58
C LEU A 207 -3.42 -4.44 3.84
N LEU A 208 -3.95 -3.71 2.85
CA LEU A 208 -5.10 -4.17 2.07
C LEU A 208 -4.77 -5.41 1.21
N ALA A 209 -3.57 -5.47 0.63
CA ALA A 209 -3.09 -6.61 -0.14
C ALA A 209 -3.05 -7.87 0.72
N GLY A 210 -2.44 -7.78 1.91
CA GLY A 210 -2.45 -8.87 2.89
C GLY A 210 -3.87 -9.32 3.23
N PHE A 211 -4.78 -8.34 3.39
CA PHE A 211 -6.14 -8.62 3.84
C PHE A 211 -6.97 -9.36 2.79
N ARG A 212 -6.79 -8.99 1.50
CA ARG A 212 -7.49 -9.59 0.35
C ARG A 212 -6.87 -10.89 -0.15
N GLN A 213 -5.55 -11.06 -0.06
CA GLN A 213 -4.84 -12.23 -0.63
C GLN A 213 -4.67 -13.39 0.36
N GLY A 214 -4.83 -13.17 1.67
CA GLY A 214 -4.73 -14.23 2.68
C GLY A 214 -3.32 -14.82 2.83
N GLY A 215 -2.27 -14.04 2.58
CA GLY A 215 -0.87 -14.50 2.54
C GLY A 215 -0.38 -15.25 3.79
N SER A 216 0.77 -15.93 3.71
CA SER A 216 1.34 -16.65 4.86
C SER A 216 2.28 -15.77 5.67
N ASP A 217 2.02 -15.62 6.98
CA ASP A 217 3.03 -15.13 7.94
C ASP A 217 4.07 -16.22 8.15
N ARG A 218 5.08 -16.30 7.27
CA ARG A 218 6.26 -17.09 7.56
C ARG A 218 7.14 -16.24 8.49
N PRO A 219 7.42 -16.67 9.73
CA PRO A 219 8.41 -15.96 10.54
C PRO A 219 9.75 -16.00 9.79
N ALA A 220 10.40 -14.85 9.67
CA ALA A 220 11.80 -14.77 9.27
C ALA A 220 12.67 -15.51 10.29
#